data_AF-A0A7C6BKV2-F1
#
_entry.id   AF-A0A7C6BKV2-F1
#
_cell.length_a   1.000
_cell.length_b   1.000
_cell.length_c   1.000
_cell.angle_alpha   90.00
_cell.angle_beta   90.00
_cell.angle_gamma   90.00
#
_symmetry.space_group_name_H-M   'P 1'
#
loop_
_entity.id
_entity.type
_entity.pdbx_description
1 polymer ?
#
loop_
_entity_poly.entity_id
_entity_poly.type
_entity_poly.pdbx_seq_one_letter_code
_entity_poly.pdbx_strand_id
1 'polypeptide(L)'
;MKVHVRPDKIQQFLRAKKISQNQLAKKIGVTRSYICRIVKGEYIKPGNHVIAGLLHLTKLPFEELFVVVHDPQPTMVAENLSSYSSDLSSEKIIIINNN
;
A
#
# COMPACT_ATOMS: atom_id res chain seq x y z
N MET A 1 3.18 9.92 4.05
CA MET A 1 3.88 8.65 4.35
C MET A 1 2.86 7.67 4.91
N LYS A 2 2.76 6.47 4.34
CA LYS A 2 1.77 5.45 4.70
C LYS A 2 2.46 4.12 4.98
N VAL A 3 2.06 3.46 6.06
CA VAL A 3 2.60 2.15 6.45
C VAL A 3 1.65 1.07 5.96
N HIS A 4 2.19 -0.01 5.40
CA HIS A 4 1.44 -1.18 4.94
C HIS A 4 1.99 -2.45 5.53
N VAL A 5 1.11 -3.41 5.77
CA VAL A 5 1.50 -4.76 6.20
C VAL A 5 1.87 -5.57 4.95
N ARG A 6 2.95 -6.35 5.01
CA ARG A 6 3.33 -7.31 3.98
C ARG A 6 2.47 -8.59 4.11
N PRO A 7 1.54 -8.86 3.19
CA PRO A 7 0.58 -9.97 3.34
C PRO A 7 1.24 -11.34 3.37
N ASP A 8 2.30 -11.53 2.58
CA ASP A 8 3.09 -12.75 2.50
C ASP A 8 3.69 -13.13 3.86
N LYS A 9 4.18 -12.15 4.61
CA LYS A 9 4.74 -12.38 5.95
C LYS A 9 3.69 -12.81 6.96
N ILE A 10 2.49 -12.23 6.89
CA ILE A 10 1.38 -12.67 7.72
C ILE A 10 0.95 -14.09 7.36
N GLN A 11 0.88 -14.42 6.07
CA GLN A 11 0.55 -15.78 5.63
C GLN A 11 1.58 -16.80 6.07
N GLN A 12 2.88 -16.50 5.94
CA GLN A 12 3.97 -17.34 6.41
C GLN A 12 3.86 -17.59 7.92
N PHE A 13 3.63 -16.53 8.71
CA PHE A 13 3.43 -16.65 10.16
C PHE A 13 2.24 -17.55 10.53
N LEU A 14 1.08 -17.36 9.88
CA LEU A 14 -0.12 -18.17 10.13
C LEU A 14 0.15 -19.66 9.86
N ARG A 15 0.83 -19.97 8.75
CA ARG A 15 1.22 -21.35 8.37
C ARG A 15 2.21 -21.94 9.38
N ALA A 16 3.26 -21.21 9.72
CA ALA A 16 4.31 -21.66 10.64
C ALA A 16 3.78 -21.93 12.06
N LYS A 17 2.89 -21.07 12.56
CA LYS A 17 2.28 -21.23 13.89
C LYS A 17 1.03 -22.13 13.88
N LYS A 18 0.59 -22.60 12.71
CA LYS A 18 -0.65 -23.39 12.53
C LYS A 18 -1.87 -22.72 13.19
N ILE A 19 -1.98 -21.39 13.07
CA ILE A 19 -3.13 -20.64 13.57
C ILE A 19 -3.96 -20.07 12.42
N SER A 20 -5.26 -19.95 12.64
CA SER A 20 -6.19 -19.31 11.72
C SER A 20 -6.13 -17.77 11.80
N GLN A 21 -6.60 -17.10 10.74
CA GLN A 21 -6.80 -15.64 10.74
C GLN A 21 -7.71 -15.17 11.89
N ASN A 22 -8.72 -15.97 12.25
CA ASN A 22 -9.64 -15.64 13.35
C ASN A 22 -8.92 -15.68 14.71
N GLN A 23 -8.04 -16.67 14.93
CA GLN A 23 -7.24 -16.75 16.14
C GLN A 23 -6.25 -15.58 16.23
N LEU A 24 -5.60 -15.22 15.12
CA LEU A 24 -4.74 -14.03 15.07
C LEU A 24 -5.53 -12.76 15.39
N ALA A 25 -6.72 -12.59 14.79
CA ALA A 25 -7.59 -11.46 15.04
C ALA A 25 -7.97 -11.34 16.53
N LYS A 26 -8.34 -12.45 17.17
CA LYS A 26 -8.62 -12.50 18.62
C LYS A 26 -7.41 -12.16 19.48
N LYS A 27 -6.22 -12.66 19.12
CA LYS A 27 -4.97 -12.37 19.85
C LYS A 27 -4.58 -10.90 19.79
N ILE A 28 -4.82 -10.25 18.65
CA ILE A 28 -4.57 -8.82 18.50
C ILE A 28 -5.72 -8.01 19.11
N GLY A 29 -6.97 -8.49 19.05
CA GLY A 29 -8.14 -7.71 19.46
C GLY A 29 -8.74 -6.89 18.31
N VAL A 30 -8.81 -7.47 17.12
CA VAL A 30 -9.47 -6.88 15.93
C VAL A 30 -10.47 -7.86 15.32
N THR A 31 -11.26 -7.39 14.35
CA THR A 31 -12.21 -8.25 13.65
C THR A 31 -11.49 -9.24 12.73
N ARG A 32 -12.07 -10.43 12.53
CA ARG A 32 -11.57 -11.40 11.55
C ARG A 32 -11.51 -10.81 10.14
N SER A 33 -12.52 -10.02 9.76
CA SER A 33 -12.58 -9.37 8.44
C SER A 33 -11.36 -8.49 8.20
N TYR A 34 -10.93 -7.73 9.21
CA TYR A 34 -9.74 -6.89 9.12
C TYR A 34 -8.48 -7.70 8.78
N ILE A 35 -8.23 -8.80 9.49
CA ILE A 35 -7.08 -9.69 9.20
C ILE A 35 -7.22 -10.36 7.82
N CYS A 36 -8.43 -10.74 7.42
CA CYS A 36 -8.67 -11.32 6.10
C CYS A 36 -8.25 -10.35 4.99
N ARG A 37 -8.65 -9.08 5.08
CA ARG A 37 -8.29 -8.05 4.11
C ARG A 37 -6.77 -7.81 4.05
N ILE A 38 -6.09 -7.79 5.21
CA ILE A 38 -4.62 -7.74 5.27
C ILE A 38 -4.00 -8.92 4.51
N VAL A 39 -4.47 -10.15 4.78
CA VAL A 39 -3.92 -11.36 4.17
C VAL A 39 -4.18 -11.41 2.66
N LYS A 40 -5.28 -10.82 2.18
CA LYS A 40 -5.59 -10.64 0.76
C LYS A 40 -4.75 -9.56 0.08
N GLY A 41 -4.01 -8.75 0.85
CA GLY A 41 -3.22 -7.64 0.32
C GLY A 41 -4.04 -6.41 -0.03
N GLU A 42 -5.26 -6.29 0.52
CA GLU A 42 -6.00 -5.05 0.39
C GLU A 42 -5.24 -3.90 1.06
N TYR A 43 -5.27 -2.74 0.42
CA TYR A 43 -4.60 -1.56 0.93
C TYR A 43 -5.31 -1.04 2.18
N ILE A 44 -4.75 -1.36 3.35
CA ILE A 44 -5.25 -0.93 4.65
C ILE A 44 -4.11 -0.28 5.42
N LYS A 45 -4.37 0.90 5.96
CA LYS A 45 -3.50 1.53 6.94
C LYS A 45 -3.66 0.79 8.28
N PRO A 46 -2.62 0.11 8.80
CA PRO A 46 -2.68 -0.51 10.11
C PRO A 46 -2.68 0.56 11.21
N GLY A 47 -3.57 0.42 12.18
CA GLY A 47 -3.52 1.24 13.39
C GLY A 47 -2.37 0.82 14.32
N ASN A 48 -1.93 1.71 15.21
CA ASN A 48 -0.80 1.46 16.13
C ASN A 48 -0.96 0.16 16.93
N HIS A 49 -2.18 -0.13 17.38
CA HIS A 49 -2.53 -1.36 18.09
C HIS A 49 -2.26 -2.63 17.26
N VAL A 50 -2.60 -2.60 15.96
CA VAL A 50 -2.33 -3.70 15.04
C VAL A 50 -0.83 -3.84 14.80
N ILE A 51 -0.12 -2.73 14.62
CA ILE A 51 1.33 -2.72 14.43
C ILE A 51 2.01 -3.37 15.63
N ALA A 52 1.72 -2.90 16.84
CA ALA A 52 2.27 -3.44 18.08
C ALA A 52 1.93 -4.92 18.27
N GLY A 53 0.67 -5.32 18.02
CA GLY A 53 0.24 -6.70 18.13
C GLY A 53 0.96 -7.63 17.16
N LEU A 54 1.14 -7.21 15.91
CA LEU A 54 1.86 -7.99 14.89
C LEU A 54 3.35 -8.13 15.22
N LEU A 55 4.03 -7.05 15.60
CA LEU A 55 5.43 -7.09 16.02
C LEU A 55 5.61 -8.03 17.23
N HIS A 56 4.73 -7.90 18.23
CA HIS A 56 4.81 -8.69 19.44
C HIS A 56 4.58 -10.19 19.17
N LEU A 57 3.61 -10.56 18.33
CA LEU A 57 3.24 -11.96 18.10
C LEU A 57 4.20 -12.68 17.15
N THR A 58 4.67 -12.00 16.12
CA THR A 58 5.53 -12.58 15.10
C THR A 58 7.00 -12.58 15.50
N LYS A 59 7.41 -11.64 16.37
CA LYS A 59 8.82 -11.35 16.71
C LYS A 59 9.68 -11.00 15.50
N LEU A 60 9.07 -10.59 14.40
CA LEU A 60 9.77 -10.08 13.22
C LEU A 60 10.08 -8.60 13.40
N PRO A 61 11.19 -8.10 12.81
CA PRO A 61 11.49 -6.68 12.79
C PRO A 61 10.46 -5.91 11.95
N PHE A 62 10.36 -4.60 12.18
CA PHE A 62 9.36 -3.75 11.54
C PHE A 62 9.52 -3.74 10.01
N GLU A 63 10.74 -3.66 9.53
CA GLU A 63 11.10 -3.54 8.11
C GLU A 63 10.76 -4.81 7.33
N GLU A 64 10.71 -5.96 8.01
CA GLU A 64 10.26 -7.22 7.41
C GLU A 64 8.74 -7.30 7.31
N LEU A 65 8.02 -6.83 8.31
CA LEU A 65 6.56 -6.92 8.37
C LEU A 65 5.85 -5.80 7.62
N PHE A 66 6.48 -4.64 7.51
CA PHE A 66 5.85 -3.43 7.02
C PHE A 66 6.62 -2.84 5.84
N VAL A 67 5.91 -2.05 5.05
CA VAL A 67 6.47 -1.21 3.99
C VAL A 67 6.01 0.21 4.22
N VAL A 68 6.94 1.15 4.09
CA VAL A 68 6.66 2.58 4.14
C VAL A 68 6.55 3.07 2.70
N VAL A 69 5.34 3.51 2.33
CA VAL A 69 5.06 4.09 1.01
C VAL A 69 4.99 5.60 1.16
N HIS A 70 5.80 6.30 0.38
CA HIS A 70 5.72 7.75 0.28
C HIS A 70 4.54 8.12 -0.61
N ASP A 71 3.82 9.19 -0.22
CA ASP A 71 2.87 9.78 -1.14
C ASP A 71 3.66 10.32 -2.35
N PRO A 72 3.17 10.13 -3.59
CA PRO A 72 3.84 10.69 -4.75
C PRO A 72 3.99 12.21 -4.54
N GLN A 73 5.23 12.69 -4.55
CA GLN A 73 5.50 14.12 -4.53
C GLN A 73 5.00 14.72 -5.85
N PRO A 74 4.30 15.86 -5.85
CA PRO A 74 3.73 16.47 -7.06
C PRO A 74 4.76 16.99 -8.09
N THR A 75 6.04 16.66 -7.98
CA THR A 75 7.13 17.36 -8.66
C THR A 75 7.53 16.83 -10.05
N MET A 76 6.83 15.86 -10.65
CA MET A 76 7.25 15.27 -11.94
C MET A 76 6.35 15.60 -13.15
N VAL A 77 5.67 16.74 -13.14
CA VAL A 77 4.98 17.26 -14.35
C VAL A 77 5.80 18.30 -15.13
N ALA A 78 6.75 18.98 -14.48
CA ALA A 78 7.52 20.05 -15.14
C ALA A 78 8.66 19.55 -16.04
N GLU A 79 9.31 18.42 -15.70
CA GLU A 79 10.48 17.93 -16.44
C GLU A 79 10.13 17.23 -17.78
N ASN A 80 8.88 16.80 -17.97
CA ASN A 80 8.43 16.14 -19.21
C ASN A 80 7.77 17.09 -20.23
N LEU A 81 7.67 18.39 -19.95
CA LEU A 81 7.11 19.36 -20.91
C LEU A 81 8.14 19.79 -21.97
N SER A 82 9.45 19.67 -21.72
CA SER A 82 10.46 20.07 -22.71
C SER A 82 10.64 19.07 -23.86
N SER A 83 10.09 17.85 -23.75
CA SER A 83 10.14 16.84 -24.82
C SER A 83 8.94 16.89 -25.76
N TYR A 84 7.90 17.68 -25.45
CA TYR A 84 6.68 17.77 -26.28
C TYR A 84 6.76 18.84 -27.38
N SER A 85 7.82 19.65 -27.43
CA SER A 85 7.91 20.75 -28.41
C SER A 85 8.53 20.36 -29.76
N SER A 86 9.03 19.13 -29.93
CA SER A 86 9.66 18.69 -31.19
C SER A 86 8.71 18.03 -32.18
N ASP A 87 7.50 17.61 -31.76
CA ASP A 87 6.59 16.82 -32.61
C ASP A 87 5.39 17.60 -33.20
N LEU A 88 5.31 18.93 -33.02
CA LEU A 88 4.22 19.75 -33.59
C LEU A 88 4.47 20.21 -35.04
N SER A 89 5.28 19.48 -35.82
CA SER A 89 5.52 19.84 -37.23
C SER A 89 4.38 19.42 -38.18
N SER A 90 3.34 18.71 -37.75
CA SER A 90 2.27 18.32 -38.69
C SER A 90 0.97 17.99 -37.97
N GLU A 91 0.24 19.00 -37.51
CA GLU A 91 -1.23 18.96 -37.53
C GLU A 91 -1.78 20.36 -37.21
N LYS A 92 -2.48 20.95 -38.18
CA LYS A 92 -3.21 22.20 -38.02
C LYS A 92 -4.27 22.00 -36.93
N ILE A 93 -4.03 22.52 -35.73
CA ILE A 93 -5.07 22.65 -34.71
C ILE A 93 -6.04 23.74 -35.19
N ILE A 94 -7.21 23.33 -35.68
CA ILE A 94 -8.34 24.22 -35.94
C ILE A 94 -9.02 24.47 -34.59
N ILE A 95 -8.88 25.69 -34.05
CA ILE A 95 -9.63 26.15 -32.88
C ILE A 95 -10.99 26.65 -33.39
N ILE A 96 -12.06 25.91 -33.09
CA ILE A 96 -13.43 26.38 -33.31
C ILE A 96 -13.87 27.11 -32.04
N ASN A 97 -13.91 28.44 -32.09
CA ASN A 97 -14.58 29.25 -31.07
C ASN A 97 -16.08 29.28 -31.37
N ASN A 98 -16.89 28.67 -30.51
CA ASN A 98 -18.32 28.90 -30.49
C ASN A 98 -18.61 30.09 -29.56
N ASN A 99 -19.14 31.16 -30.14
CA ASN A 99 -19.76 32.28 -29.43
C ASN A 99 -21.25 31.99 -29.22
#